data_AF-A0A5J5TID7-F1
#
_entry.id   AF-A0A5J5TID7-F1
#
_cell.length_a   1.000
_cell.length_b   1.000
_cell.length_c   1.000
_cell.angle_alpha   90.00
_cell.angle_beta   90.00
_cell.angle_gamma   90.00
#
_symmetry.space_group_name_H-M   'P 1'
#
loop_
_entity.id
_entity.type
_entity.pdbx_description
1 polymer ?
#
loop_
_entity_poly.entity_id
_entity_poly.type
_entity_poly.pdbx_seq_one_letter_code
_entity_poly.pdbx_strand_id
1 'polypeptide(L)'
;MMCNKKYHFLLPSKDTVAACFNCDETSFDDPNPEKGKFNLVELKGHIMHGVFHSNGFGHLLCVNGMEMGSDQLAGYQIMEFWDRLCTGLQARKVSLNDTSKKRGMELRLLYGVAYGHPWFGRWGYKFGRGCYGVNQPIYQKAIEAIQGIPLCLLNHHLSISNNDISVIFSRYQALSDHSMVTLGDLFHFMLELRSRLPKENSIDSCNPSTVETNCRWSPKRVEAATRVIVEALKKAEFRWVSRQEVRDAARAYIGDTGLLDFVLKSLGNHIVGNYLVRRCLNPVTKVLEYCLEDISTVFPNSEALIINNSKAKPRCKITKVQLMKDIAYLYRHILKDQKATLSTGVFSAIPMATRIILDTKFLVKEYTEELSMKGNSNCSNERTFKLLCTVISRSDEIDEALKKPLPPYECVCLKENATFDELKQEVEKNFREVYWRLRNFVVETIVNLSVKGSDLVMGSVEMGQKLVFIGSNEDQIGMDDGGGSGIVDCLCGAKEDDGERLISCDICEVWQHTRCVRIPNNEIPQVFLCKQCEEKIVFLSSLP
;
A
#
# COMPACT_ATOMS: atom_id res chain seq x y z
N MET A 1 -18.48 -6.90 -19.00
CA MET A 1 -19.49 -7.95 -19.21
C MET A 1 -19.70 -8.71 -17.91
N MET A 2 -20.94 -9.02 -17.54
CA MET A 2 -21.23 -9.80 -16.33
C MET A 2 -20.98 -11.29 -16.57
N CYS A 3 -20.25 -11.94 -15.65
CA CYS A 3 -19.98 -13.36 -15.72
C CYS A 3 -21.15 -14.19 -15.19
N ASN A 4 -21.33 -15.39 -15.75
CA ASN A 4 -22.32 -16.36 -15.26
C ASN A 4 -21.97 -16.92 -13.89
N LYS A 5 -20.66 -17.03 -13.57
CA LYS A 5 -20.16 -17.63 -12.33
C LYS A 5 -19.17 -16.71 -11.65
N LYS A 6 -19.28 -16.66 -10.32
CA LYS A 6 -18.30 -16.06 -9.41
C LYS A 6 -17.93 -17.09 -8.35
N TYR A 7 -16.65 -17.15 -8.00
CA TYR A 7 -16.07 -18.06 -7.03
C TYR A 7 -15.57 -17.24 -5.85
N HIS A 8 -15.95 -17.63 -4.64
CA HIS A 8 -15.50 -16.98 -3.41
C HIS A 8 -14.39 -17.81 -2.76
N PHE A 9 -13.25 -17.18 -2.50
CA PHE A 9 -12.12 -17.77 -1.77
C PHE A 9 -12.11 -17.18 -0.37
N LEU A 10 -12.40 -18.02 0.62
CA LEU A 10 -12.58 -17.62 2.00
C LEU A 10 -11.54 -18.30 2.89
N LEU A 11 -10.86 -17.50 3.71
CA LEU A 11 -10.08 -17.98 4.84
C LEU A 11 -10.78 -17.52 6.12
N PRO A 12 -11.61 -18.37 6.76
CA PRO A 12 -12.35 -17.96 7.95
C PRO A 12 -11.43 -17.83 9.18
N SER A 13 -11.79 -16.99 10.15
CA SER A 13 -11.10 -16.94 11.44
C SER A 13 -11.50 -18.13 12.32
N LYS A 14 -10.69 -18.47 13.33
CA LYS A 14 -11.03 -19.53 14.30
C LYS A 14 -12.38 -19.27 14.98
N ASP A 15 -12.65 -18.03 15.37
CA ASP A 15 -13.91 -17.66 16.01
C ASP A 15 -15.09 -17.79 15.04
N THR A 16 -14.89 -17.47 13.76
CA THR A 16 -15.91 -17.68 12.73
C THR A 16 -16.20 -19.16 12.54
N VAL A 17 -15.16 -20.00 12.53
CA VAL A 17 -15.29 -21.46 12.42
C VAL A 17 -15.98 -22.03 13.66
N ALA A 18 -15.60 -21.59 14.86
CA ALA A 18 -16.23 -22.02 16.11
C ALA A 18 -17.69 -21.59 16.22
N ALA A 19 -18.03 -20.37 15.77
CA ALA A 19 -19.41 -19.90 15.70
C ALA A 19 -20.25 -20.72 14.72
N CYS A 20 -19.68 -21.19 13.60
CA CYS A 20 -20.38 -22.10 12.69
C CYS A 20 -20.71 -23.43 13.37
N PHE A 21 -19.76 -24.02 14.10
CA PHE A 21 -19.96 -25.32 14.76
C PHE A 21 -20.84 -25.26 16.01
N ASN A 22 -20.90 -24.13 16.72
CA ASN A 22 -21.75 -23.97 17.91
C ASN A 22 -23.24 -23.75 17.56
N CYS A 23 -23.56 -23.33 16.34
CA CYS A 23 -24.95 -23.19 15.88
C CYS A 23 -25.60 -24.55 15.56
N ASP A 24 -24.81 -25.62 15.38
CA ASP A 24 -25.31 -26.97 15.05
C ASP A 24 -25.98 -27.69 16.24
N GLU A 25 -25.74 -27.27 17.50
CA GLU A 25 -26.30 -27.98 18.66
C GLU A 25 -27.75 -27.61 19.02
N THR A 26 -28.32 -26.55 18.43
CA THR A 26 -29.65 -26.03 18.83
C THR A 26 -30.80 -26.28 17.86
N SER A 27 -30.61 -27.00 16.75
CA SER A 27 -31.70 -27.27 15.79
C SER A 27 -31.78 -28.73 15.35
N PHE A 28 -31.94 -29.64 16.31
CA PHE A 28 -32.53 -30.95 16.05
C PHE A 28 -34.04 -30.84 16.27
N ASP A 29 -34.81 -30.42 15.24
CA ASP A 29 -36.26 -30.71 15.10
C ASP A 29 -36.92 -30.05 13.85
N ASP A 30 -36.23 -29.97 12.70
CA ASP A 30 -36.89 -29.57 11.43
C ASP A 30 -36.60 -30.61 10.32
N PRO A 31 -37.61 -31.31 9.76
CA PRO A 31 -37.40 -32.49 8.92
C PRO A 31 -37.03 -32.16 7.46
N ASN A 32 -36.50 -30.97 7.16
CA ASN A 32 -36.20 -30.55 5.79
C ASN A 32 -34.68 -30.42 5.54
N PRO A 33 -34.03 -31.40 4.87
CA PRO A 33 -32.57 -31.50 4.79
C PRO A 33 -31.89 -30.49 3.83
N GLU A 34 -32.63 -29.56 3.24
CA GLU A 34 -32.10 -28.60 2.25
C GLU A 34 -31.87 -27.16 2.77
N LYS A 35 -32.21 -26.85 4.03
CA LYS A 35 -32.01 -25.50 4.61
C LYS A 35 -30.70 -25.29 5.37
N GLY A 36 -29.80 -26.27 5.38
CA GLY A 36 -28.53 -26.25 6.13
C GLY A 36 -27.29 -25.79 5.38
N LYS A 37 -27.41 -25.09 4.23
CA LYS A 37 -26.22 -24.48 3.60
C LYS A 37 -25.92 -23.14 4.26
N PHE A 38 -25.09 -23.16 5.29
CA PHE A 38 -24.52 -21.95 5.86
C PHE A 38 -23.85 -21.12 4.75
N ASN A 39 -24.35 -19.91 4.51
CA ASN A 39 -23.70 -18.95 3.61
C ASN A 39 -22.45 -18.43 4.31
N LEU A 40 -21.37 -19.20 4.24
CA LEU A 40 -20.06 -18.82 4.77
C LEU A 40 -19.62 -17.44 4.24
N VAL A 41 -20.11 -17.04 3.06
CA VAL A 41 -19.87 -15.75 2.40
C VAL A 41 -20.45 -14.55 3.16
N GLU A 42 -21.52 -14.74 3.93
CA GLU A 42 -22.21 -13.66 4.67
C GLU A 42 -21.62 -13.44 6.07
N LEU A 43 -20.73 -14.33 6.52
CA LEU A 43 -20.15 -14.26 7.86
C LEU A 43 -19.15 -13.11 7.97
N LYS A 44 -19.38 -12.23 8.93
CA LYS A 44 -18.44 -11.16 9.30
C LYS A 44 -17.32 -11.77 10.15
N GLY A 45 -16.17 -12.08 9.54
CA GLY A 45 -15.02 -12.59 10.31
C GLY A 45 -13.90 -13.25 9.51
N HIS A 46 -13.90 -13.18 8.18
CA HIS A 46 -12.85 -13.80 7.38
C HIS A 46 -11.48 -13.14 7.57
N ILE A 47 -10.43 -13.95 7.72
CA ILE A 47 -9.02 -13.55 7.61
C ILE A 47 -8.73 -13.07 6.19
N MET A 48 -9.33 -13.70 5.17
CA MET A 48 -9.25 -13.27 3.78
C MET A 48 -10.55 -13.58 3.04
N HIS A 49 -10.99 -12.65 2.20
CA HIS A 49 -12.08 -12.85 1.26
C HIS A 49 -11.67 -12.34 -0.11
N GLY A 50 -11.54 -13.25 -1.06
CA GLY A 50 -11.36 -12.97 -2.46
C GLY A 50 -12.55 -13.44 -3.30
N VAL A 51 -12.79 -12.79 -4.43
CA VAL A 51 -13.79 -13.18 -5.42
C VAL A 51 -13.11 -13.27 -6.77
N PHE A 52 -13.42 -14.32 -7.53
CA PHE A 52 -12.98 -14.49 -8.91
C PHE A 52 -14.18 -14.71 -9.82
N HIS A 53 -14.19 -13.99 -10.93
CA HIS A 53 -15.14 -14.19 -12.01
C HIS A 53 -14.58 -15.20 -13.01
N SER A 54 -15.45 -15.93 -13.70
CA SER A 54 -15.06 -16.94 -14.69
C SER A 54 -14.22 -16.39 -15.85
N ASN A 55 -14.26 -15.08 -16.10
CA ASN A 55 -13.43 -14.41 -17.11
C ASN A 55 -12.02 -14.02 -16.59
N GLY A 56 -11.60 -14.51 -15.42
CA GLY A 56 -10.28 -14.27 -14.85
C GLY A 56 -10.10 -12.93 -14.14
N PHE A 57 -11.15 -12.13 -13.98
CA PHE A 57 -11.10 -10.92 -13.15
C PHE A 57 -11.34 -11.26 -11.69
N GLY A 58 -10.54 -10.70 -10.78
CA GLY A 58 -10.66 -10.93 -9.35
C GLY A 58 -10.88 -9.65 -8.54
N HIS A 59 -11.37 -9.82 -7.33
CA HIS A 59 -11.52 -8.78 -6.32
C HIS A 59 -11.02 -9.31 -4.98
N LEU A 60 -10.08 -8.61 -4.35
CA LEU A 60 -9.72 -8.86 -2.95
C LEU A 60 -10.56 -7.94 -2.07
N LEU A 61 -11.50 -8.53 -1.33
CA LEU A 61 -12.49 -7.81 -0.53
C LEU A 61 -11.99 -7.52 0.88
N CYS A 62 -11.30 -8.47 1.51
CA CYS A 62 -10.72 -8.23 2.84
C CYS A 62 -9.43 -9.01 3.09
N VAL A 63 -8.57 -8.41 3.92
CA VAL A 63 -7.36 -9.02 4.51
C VAL A 63 -7.27 -8.59 5.96
N ASN A 64 -7.53 -9.53 6.87
CA ASN A 64 -7.57 -9.33 8.31
C ASN A 64 -6.47 -10.18 8.97
N GLY A 65 -5.24 -9.67 8.98
CA GLY A 65 -4.11 -10.32 9.64
C GLY A 65 -4.11 -10.17 11.17
N MET A 66 -3.02 -10.56 11.83
CA MET A 66 -2.91 -10.57 13.31
C MET A 66 -3.28 -9.25 14.02
N GLU A 67 -3.19 -8.11 13.34
CA GLU A 67 -3.51 -6.80 13.91
C GLU A 67 -5.03 -6.51 14.00
N MET A 68 -5.87 -7.39 13.45
CA MET A 68 -7.34 -7.39 13.53
C MET A 68 -7.90 -8.66 14.20
N GLY A 69 -7.09 -9.41 14.96
CA GLY A 69 -7.56 -10.55 15.76
C GLY A 69 -7.33 -11.95 15.16
N SER A 70 -6.52 -12.10 14.10
CA SER A 70 -6.06 -13.43 13.67
C SER A 70 -4.85 -13.89 14.50
N ASP A 71 -5.01 -14.89 15.37
CA ASP A 71 -3.91 -15.37 16.21
C ASP A 71 -2.75 -16.05 15.44
N GLN A 72 -2.86 -16.23 14.12
CA GLN A 72 -2.01 -17.18 13.38
C GLN A 72 -1.32 -16.64 12.12
N LEU A 73 -1.93 -15.69 11.38
CA LEU A 73 -1.40 -15.26 10.08
C LEU A 73 -1.17 -13.75 10.00
N ALA A 74 0.07 -13.37 9.68
CA ALA A 74 0.41 -11.99 9.38
C ALA A 74 -0.10 -11.59 8.00
N GLY A 75 -0.48 -10.31 7.84
CA GLY A 75 -1.02 -9.79 6.58
C GLY A 75 -0.16 -10.08 5.35
N TYR A 76 1.17 -10.07 5.48
CA TYR A 76 2.07 -10.39 4.36
C TYR A 76 1.96 -11.84 3.90
N GLN A 77 1.73 -12.79 4.82
CA GLN A 77 1.56 -14.21 4.48
C GLN A 77 0.25 -14.45 3.73
N ILE A 78 -0.81 -13.75 4.16
CA ILE A 78 -2.12 -13.78 3.48
C ILE A 78 -1.96 -13.27 2.05
N MET A 79 -1.23 -12.17 1.87
CA MET A 79 -0.98 -11.60 0.55
C MET A 79 -0.07 -12.49 -0.32
N GLU A 80 0.94 -13.15 0.23
CA GLU A 80 1.73 -14.14 -0.53
C GLU A 80 0.87 -15.31 -1.01
N PHE A 81 -0.02 -15.83 -0.14
CA PHE A 81 -0.96 -16.87 -0.53
C PHE A 81 -1.93 -16.38 -1.60
N TRP A 82 -2.54 -15.20 -1.41
CA TRP A 82 -3.43 -14.59 -2.40
C TRP A 82 -2.74 -14.41 -3.75
N ASP A 83 -1.52 -13.89 -3.76
CA ASP A 83 -0.81 -13.61 -5.00
C ASP A 83 -0.49 -14.89 -5.78
N ARG A 84 -0.04 -15.93 -5.07
CA ARG A 84 0.18 -17.27 -5.65
C ARG A 84 -1.10 -17.89 -6.16
N LEU A 85 -2.22 -17.71 -5.44
CA LEU A 85 -3.54 -18.18 -5.87
C LEU A 85 -3.95 -17.49 -7.17
N CYS A 86 -3.85 -16.16 -7.25
CA CYS A 86 -4.15 -15.40 -8.46
C CYS A 86 -3.27 -15.82 -9.65
N THR A 87 -1.96 -16.04 -9.43
CA THR A 87 -1.06 -16.56 -10.46
C THR A 87 -1.46 -17.98 -10.89
N GLY A 88 -1.77 -18.87 -9.96
CA GLY A 88 -2.18 -20.24 -10.25
C GLY A 88 -3.51 -20.32 -11.01
N LEU A 89 -4.43 -19.41 -10.70
CA LEU A 89 -5.72 -19.26 -11.39
C LEU A 89 -5.61 -18.49 -12.71
N GLN A 90 -4.42 -18.04 -13.10
CA GLN A 90 -4.20 -17.21 -14.29
C GLN A 90 -5.13 -15.99 -14.32
N ALA A 91 -5.22 -15.29 -13.18
CA ALA A 91 -5.93 -14.02 -13.10
C ALA A 91 -5.48 -13.09 -14.23
N ARG A 92 -6.40 -12.29 -14.76
CA ARG A 92 -6.10 -11.20 -15.72
C ARG A 92 -5.85 -9.90 -14.99
N LYS A 93 -6.74 -9.59 -14.05
CA LYS A 93 -6.74 -8.34 -13.31
C LYS A 93 -7.44 -8.54 -11.98
N VAL A 94 -6.82 -8.07 -10.91
CA VAL A 94 -7.38 -8.16 -9.57
C VAL A 94 -7.46 -6.76 -8.97
N SER A 95 -8.66 -6.33 -8.57
CA SER A 95 -8.85 -5.05 -7.88
C SER A 95 -9.00 -5.24 -6.37
N LEU A 96 -8.72 -4.19 -5.61
CA LEU A 96 -9.00 -4.14 -4.18
C LEU A 96 -9.36 -2.72 -3.75
N ASN A 97 -10.13 -2.62 -2.68
CA ASN A 97 -10.38 -1.36 -1.99
C ASN A 97 -9.54 -1.34 -0.71
N ASP A 98 -8.44 -0.59 -0.74
CA ASP A 98 -7.55 -0.48 0.40
C ASP A 98 -8.30 0.25 1.53
N THR A 99 -8.42 -0.38 2.68
CA THR A 99 -8.92 0.20 3.95
C THR A 99 -7.97 -0.13 5.10
N SER A 100 -6.74 -0.52 4.75
CA SER A 100 -5.79 -1.15 5.65
C SER A 100 -5.22 -0.15 6.64
N LYS A 101 -5.31 -0.51 7.93
CA LYS A 101 -4.84 0.28 9.06
C LYS A 101 -3.96 -0.56 9.95
N LYS A 102 -2.96 0.09 10.56
CA LYS A 102 -2.07 -0.52 11.53
C LYS A 102 -1.84 0.43 12.69
N ARG A 103 -2.32 0.06 13.88
CA ARG A 103 -2.28 0.91 15.09
C ARG A 103 -2.81 2.33 14.82
N GLY A 104 -3.90 2.43 14.04
CA GLY A 104 -4.53 3.70 13.67
C GLY A 104 -3.85 4.47 12.52
N MET A 105 -2.77 3.96 11.94
CA MET A 105 -2.12 4.54 10.76
C MET A 105 -2.68 3.89 9.48
N GLU A 106 -3.15 4.69 8.53
CA GLU A 106 -3.50 4.23 7.18
C GLU A 106 -2.24 3.78 6.45
N LEU A 107 -2.19 2.51 6.07
CA LEU A 107 -0.98 1.95 5.46
C LEU A 107 -0.73 2.55 4.07
N ARG A 108 -1.76 2.91 3.32
CA ARG A 108 -1.59 3.57 2.02
C ARG A 108 -0.79 4.88 2.11
N LEU A 109 -1.03 5.65 3.17
CA LEU A 109 -0.34 6.92 3.40
C LEU A 109 1.06 6.67 3.93
N LEU A 110 1.19 5.81 4.96
CA LEU A 110 2.49 5.48 5.55
C LEU A 110 3.45 4.89 4.52
N TYR A 111 2.99 3.94 3.70
CA TYR A 111 3.79 3.32 2.64
C TYR A 111 3.92 4.23 1.42
N GLY A 112 2.93 5.04 1.10
CA GLY A 112 3.03 6.05 0.05
C GLY A 112 4.18 7.04 0.33
N VAL A 113 4.31 7.50 1.58
CA VAL A 113 5.42 8.37 2.00
C VAL A 113 6.74 7.61 2.05
N ALA A 114 6.77 6.38 2.57
CA ALA A 114 8.03 5.64 2.70
C ALA A 114 8.58 5.10 1.36
N TYR A 115 7.72 4.52 0.52
CA TYR A 115 8.12 3.73 -0.64
C TYR A 115 7.60 4.28 -1.98
N GLY A 116 6.80 5.34 -1.97
CA GLY A 116 6.18 5.91 -3.18
C GLY A 116 4.97 5.12 -3.68
N HIS A 117 4.54 4.08 -2.96
CA HIS A 117 3.43 3.22 -3.33
C HIS A 117 2.70 2.70 -2.09
N PRO A 118 1.42 2.31 -2.18
CA PRO A 118 0.68 1.74 -1.05
C PRO A 118 1.30 0.41 -0.58
N TRP A 119 0.89 -0.09 0.59
CA TRP A 119 1.39 -1.36 1.14
C TRP A 119 1.23 -2.54 0.18
N PHE A 120 0.07 -2.61 -0.49
CA PHE A 120 -0.22 -3.62 -1.51
C PHE A 120 0.67 -3.51 -2.76
N GLY A 121 1.34 -2.37 -2.96
CA GLY A 121 2.30 -2.17 -4.06
C GLY A 121 3.47 -3.15 -4.05
N ARG A 122 3.80 -3.74 -2.89
CA ARG A 122 4.78 -4.83 -2.78
C ARG A 122 4.43 -6.07 -3.59
N TRP A 123 3.15 -6.29 -3.86
CA TRP A 123 2.66 -7.39 -4.71
C TRP A 123 2.31 -6.91 -6.12
N GLY A 124 2.60 -5.66 -6.49
CA GLY A 124 2.34 -5.12 -7.82
C GLY A 124 0.98 -4.44 -7.99
N TYR A 125 0.23 -4.20 -6.91
CA TYR A 125 -0.98 -3.37 -6.97
C TYR A 125 -0.61 -1.90 -7.16
N LYS A 126 -1.19 -1.27 -8.18
CA LYS A 126 -0.95 0.12 -8.57
C LYS A 126 -2.23 0.93 -8.45
N PHE A 127 -2.13 2.22 -8.74
CA PHE A 127 -3.28 3.11 -8.89
C PHE A 127 -4.30 2.48 -9.85
N GLY A 128 -5.53 2.26 -9.37
CA GLY A 128 -6.66 1.82 -10.20
C GLY A 128 -7.54 3.00 -10.56
N ARG A 129 -8.18 3.59 -9.55
CA ARG A 129 -8.93 4.86 -9.68
C ARG A 129 -8.85 5.64 -8.36
N GLY A 130 -8.89 6.96 -8.46
CA GLY A 130 -9.03 7.83 -7.30
C GLY A 130 -10.49 8.22 -7.09
N CYS A 131 -10.83 8.57 -5.86
CA CYS A 131 -12.13 9.14 -5.52
C CYS A 131 -12.05 10.67 -5.62
N TYR A 132 -13.20 11.33 -5.69
CA TYR A 132 -13.25 12.80 -5.61
C TYR A 132 -12.38 13.52 -6.67
N GLY A 133 -12.36 12.99 -7.90
CA GLY A 133 -11.64 13.60 -9.02
C GLY A 133 -10.12 13.35 -9.04
N VAL A 134 -9.59 12.54 -8.12
CA VAL A 134 -8.17 12.20 -8.11
C VAL A 134 -7.83 11.27 -9.28
N ASN A 135 -6.92 11.71 -10.15
CA ASN A 135 -6.35 10.91 -11.24
C ASN A 135 -4.90 10.51 -10.95
N GLN A 136 -4.34 9.62 -11.77
CA GLN A 136 -2.99 9.08 -11.56
C GLN A 136 -1.89 10.16 -11.52
N PRO A 137 -1.85 11.17 -12.40
CA PRO A 137 -0.89 12.26 -12.29
C PRO A 137 -0.99 13.08 -11.00
N ILE A 138 -2.21 13.39 -10.54
CA ILE A 138 -2.43 14.11 -9.28
C ILE A 138 -1.95 13.28 -8.09
N TYR A 139 -2.27 11.98 -8.07
CA TYR A 139 -1.80 11.05 -7.06
C TYR A 139 -0.26 10.97 -7.01
N GLN A 140 0.39 10.83 -8.17
CA GLN A 140 1.84 10.73 -8.25
C GLN A 140 2.53 12.01 -7.75
N LYS A 141 2.04 13.19 -8.14
CA LYS A 141 2.55 14.47 -7.65
C LYS A 141 2.37 14.64 -6.14
N ALA A 142 1.26 14.14 -5.58
CA ALA A 142 1.02 14.18 -4.14
C ALA A 142 2.02 13.31 -3.36
N ILE A 143 2.32 12.11 -3.87
CA ILE A 143 3.36 11.25 -3.32
C ILE A 143 4.72 11.97 -3.32
N GLU A 144 5.15 12.44 -4.50
CA GLU A 144 6.43 13.15 -4.65
C GLU A 144 6.54 14.37 -3.74
N ALA A 145 5.45 15.14 -3.61
CA ALA A 145 5.41 16.32 -2.77
C ALA A 145 5.63 16.02 -1.29
N ILE A 146 5.02 14.94 -0.74
CA ILE A 146 5.24 14.57 0.67
C ILE A 146 6.58 13.89 0.88
N GLN A 147 6.98 13.01 -0.06
CA GLN A 147 8.26 12.33 0.04
C GLN A 147 9.42 13.31 0.04
N GLY A 148 9.39 14.30 -0.85
CA GLY A 148 10.46 15.27 -1.05
C GLY A 148 10.59 16.37 0.02
N ILE A 149 9.77 16.34 1.08
CA ILE A 149 9.81 17.39 2.12
C ILE A 149 11.16 17.33 2.85
N PRO A 150 11.96 18.41 2.87
CA PRO A 150 13.24 18.41 3.55
C PRO A 150 13.07 18.32 5.09
N LEU A 151 13.75 17.35 5.71
CA LEU A 151 13.74 17.16 7.17
C LEU A 151 14.31 18.37 7.91
N CYS A 152 15.28 19.09 7.33
CA CYS A 152 15.86 20.28 7.94
C CYS A 152 14.82 21.39 8.12
N LEU A 153 13.95 21.59 7.13
CA LEU A 153 12.88 22.59 7.17
C LEU A 153 11.79 22.14 8.16
N LEU A 154 11.40 20.86 8.13
CA LEU A 154 10.43 20.31 9.09
C LEU A 154 10.94 20.44 10.52
N ASN A 155 12.22 20.12 10.76
CA ASN A 155 12.83 20.19 12.07
C ASN A 155 12.84 21.63 12.58
N HIS A 156 13.23 22.60 11.74
CA HIS A 156 13.23 24.01 12.14
C HIS A 156 11.83 24.51 12.53
N HIS A 157 10.83 24.17 11.72
CA HIS A 157 9.46 24.62 11.92
C HIS A 157 8.76 23.91 13.10
N LEU A 158 9.05 22.62 13.31
CA LEU A 158 8.42 21.81 14.37
C LEU A 158 9.14 21.94 15.71
N SER A 159 10.46 22.20 15.73
CA SER A 159 11.22 22.40 16.98
C SER A 159 10.68 23.56 17.81
N ILE A 160 10.06 24.57 17.19
CA ILE A 160 9.47 25.72 17.87
C ILE A 160 8.21 25.31 18.68
N SER A 161 7.56 24.21 18.31
CA SER A 161 6.26 23.79 18.88
C SER A 161 6.27 22.42 19.55
N ASN A 162 7.25 21.56 19.26
CA ASN A 162 7.28 20.18 19.74
C ASN A 162 8.71 19.57 19.73
N ASN A 163 9.42 19.66 20.86
CA ASN A 163 10.79 19.16 21.00
C ASN A 163 10.93 17.64 20.76
N ASP A 164 9.87 16.85 20.94
CA ASP A 164 9.92 15.40 20.78
C ASP A 164 10.17 14.95 19.33
N ILE A 165 9.69 15.72 18.35
CA ILE A 165 9.90 15.40 16.92
C ILE A 165 11.39 15.53 16.58
N SER A 166 12.04 16.58 17.06
CA SER A 166 13.46 16.85 16.84
C SER A 166 14.35 15.78 17.50
N VAL A 167 13.93 15.29 18.67
CA VAL A 167 14.59 14.16 19.36
C VAL A 167 14.46 12.89 18.53
N ILE A 168 13.27 12.59 18.02
CA ILE A 168 13.04 11.43 17.15
C ILE A 168 13.91 11.53 15.89
N PHE A 169 13.89 12.66 15.18
CA PHE A 169 14.71 12.87 13.98
C PHE A 169 16.19 12.64 14.27
N SER A 170 16.72 13.27 15.32
CA SER A 170 18.13 13.15 15.71
C SER A 170 18.50 11.70 16.05
N ARG A 171 17.61 10.98 16.73
CA ARG A 171 17.81 9.56 17.09
C ARG A 171 17.94 8.67 15.86
N TYR A 172 17.02 8.78 14.90
CA TYR A 172 17.07 7.94 13.71
C TYR A 172 18.18 8.38 12.75
N GLN A 173 18.50 9.67 12.68
CA GLN A 173 19.65 10.18 11.94
C GLN A 173 20.98 9.62 12.46
N ALA A 174 21.11 9.46 13.78
CA ALA A 174 22.28 8.87 14.40
C ALA A 174 22.36 7.34 14.17
N LEU A 175 21.23 6.69 13.91
CA LEU A 175 21.16 5.25 13.62
C LEU A 175 21.35 4.93 12.13
N SER A 176 21.15 5.91 11.23
CA SER A 176 21.31 5.74 9.80
C SER A 176 22.77 5.92 9.37
N ASP A 177 23.28 4.98 8.57
CA ASP A 177 24.62 5.11 7.95
C ASP A 177 24.64 6.13 6.79
N HIS A 178 23.46 6.59 6.35
CA HIS A 178 23.27 7.54 5.26
C HIS A 178 22.66 8.85 5.77
N SER A 179 22.93 9.96 5.08
CA SER A 179 22.25 11.21 5.37
C SER A 179 20.78 11.13 4.92
N MET A 180 19.85 10.94 5.86
CA MET A 180 18.43 11.15 5.56
C MET A 180 18.19 12.64 5.35
N VAL A 181 17.63 13.01 4.20
CA VAL A 181 17.41 14.42 3.81
C VAL A 181 15.93 14.74 3.80
N THR A 182 15.09 13.76 3.43
CA THR A 182 13.67 13.96 3.17
C THR A 182 12.77 13.18 4.13
N LEU A 183 11.51 13.57 4.22
CA LEU A 183 10.50 12.85 5.00
C LEU A 183 10.33 11.40 4.52
N GLY A 184 10.42 11.19 3.20
CA GLY A 184 10.43 9.85 2.61
C GLY A 184 11.58 8.99 3.13
N ASP A 185 12.81 9.53 3.14
CA ASP A 185 14.00 8.82 3.64
C ASP A 185 13.83 8.35 5.09
N LEU A 186 13.29 9.22 5.95
CA LEU A 186 13.06 8.91 7.36
C LEU A 186 12.07 7.76 7.54
N PHE A 187 10.88 7.85 6.94
CA PHE A 187 9.88 6.79 7.07
C PHE A 187 10.34 5.49 6.42
N HIS A 188 11.05 5.55 5.29
CA HIS A 188 11.66 4.40 4.65
C HIS A 188 12.64 3.70 5.59
N PHE A 189 13.61 4.45 6.15
CA PHE A 189 14.60 3.93 7.08
C PHE A 189 13.96 3.32 8.33
N MET A 190 12.99 4.01 8.94
CA MET A 190 12.29 3.51 10.13
C MET A 190 11.55 2.19 9.86
N LEU A 191 10.90 2.06 8.69
CA LEU A 191 10.22 0.82 8.31
C LEU A 191 11.19 -0.32 7.99
N GLU A 192 12.34 -0.03 7.37
CA GLU A 192 13.40 -1.02 7.18
C GLU A 192 14.06 -1.46 8.49
N LEU A 193 14.31 -0.52 9.40
CA LEU A 193 14.95 -0.83 10.69
C LEU A 193 14.14 -1.87 11.46
N ARG A 194 12.81 -1.82 11.34
CA ARG A 194 11.91 -2.80 11.97
C ARG A 194 12.24 -4.25 11.60
N SER A 195 12.60 -4.53 10.34
CA SER A 195 12.91 -5.89 9.89
C SER A 195 14.25 -6.38 10.45
N ARG A 196 15.18 -5.46 10.71
CA ARG A 196 16.53 -5.73 11.25
C ARG A 196 16.54 -5.89 12.77
N LEU A 197 15.52 -5.41 13.48
CA LEU A 197 15.42 -5.55 14.94
C LEU A 197 15.02 -6.98 15.35
N PRO A 198 15.56 -7.52 16.46
CA PRO A 198 15.18 -8.83 17.00
C PRO A 198 13.66 -8.95 17.24
N LYS A 199 13.07 -10.13 17.04
CA LYS A 199 11.70 -10.42 17.50
C LYS A 199 11.75 -10.61 19.02
N GLU A 200 10.96 -9.83 19.77
CA GLU A 200 10.79 -10.05 21.21
C GLU A 200 9.88 -11.27 21.38
N ASN A 201 10.46 -12.44 21.60
CA ASN A 201 9.73 -13.58 22.15
C ASN A 201 10.16 -13.75 23.62
N SER A 202 9.14 -13.94 24.46
CA SER A 202 9.12 -14.57 25.79
C SER A 202 10.44 -15.13 26.32
N ILE A 203 10.77 -14.71 27.55
CA ILE A 203 11.49 -15.41 28.63
C ILE A 203 12.26 -16.70 28.24
N ASP A 204 13.57 -16.63 28.50
CA ASP A 204 14.53 -17.69 28.83
C ASP A 204 15.71 -18.05 27.89
N SER A 205 16.85 -18.10 28.59
CA SER A 205 18.14 -18.73 28.31
C SER A 205 19.15 -17.98 27.42
N CYS A 206 20.23 -17.62 28.11
CA CYS A 206 21.50 -17.12 27.63
C CYS A 206 22.13 -18.03 26.56
N ASN A 207 22.62 -17.42 25.47
CA ASN A 207 24.03 -17.46 25.06
C ASN A 207 24.28 -16.53 23.87
N PRO A 208 25.05 -15.44 24.02
CA PRO A 208 25.44 -14.62 22.88
C PRO A 208 26.61 -15.28 22.15
N SER A 209 26.34 -15.89 21.00
CA SER A 209 27.36 -16.27 20.01
C SER A 209 28.04 -15.01 19.47
N THR A 210 29.31 -14.87 19.85
CA THR A 210 30.24 -13.78 19.55
C THR A 210 30.50 -13.67 18.04
N VAL A 211 30.12 -12.55 17.43
CA VAL A 211 30.73 -12.11 16.16
C VAL A 211 31.86 -11.15 16.55
N GLU A 212 33.09 -11.66 16.49
CA GLU A 212 34.32 -10.93 16.75
C GLU A 212 34.45 -9.74 15.79
N THR A 213 34.42 -8.54 16.34
CA THR A 213 34.97 -7.36 15.66
C THR A 213 36.33 -7.12 16.28
N ASN A 214 37.39 -7.36 15.50
CA ASN A 214 38.80 -7.27 15.88
C ASN A 214 39.17 -5.89 16.46
N CYS A 215 38.96 -5.71 17.76
CA CYS A 215 39.50 -4.58 18.52
C CYS A 215 40.84 -5.01 19.11
N ARG A 216 41.94 -4.45 18.59
CA ARG A 216 43.31 -4.72 19.06
C ARG A 216 43.53 -4.32 20.53
N TRP A 217 42.71 -3.41 21.06
CA TRP A 217 42.85 -2.86 22.41
C TRP A 217 41.77 -3.37 23.35
N SER A 218 42.13 -3.56 24.62
CA SER A 218 41.16 -4.00 25.63
C SER A 218 40.10 -2.92 25.90
N PRO A 219 38.86 -3.30 26.27
CA PRO A 219 37.78 -2.35 26.56
C PRO A 219 38.17 -1.29 27.62
N LYS A 220 38.95 -1.68 28.64
CA LYS A 220 39.45 -0.79 29.68
C LYS A 220 40.36 0.32 29.12
N ARG A 221 41.19 0.01 28.12
CA ARG A 221 42.08 0.99 27.47
C ARG A 221 41.29 1.95 26.59
N VAL A 222 40.27 1.46 25.88
CA VAL A 222 39.37 2.29 25.07
C VAL A 222 38.55 3.25 25.94
N GLU A 223 38.08 2.78 27.09
CA GLU A 223 37.31 3.60 28.05
C GLU A 223 38.17 4.68 28.71
N ALA A 224 39.40 4.35 29.12
CA ALA A 224 40.37 5.32 29.62
C ALA A 224 40.69 6.39 28.55
N ALA A 225 40.87 5.97 27.30
CA ALA A 225 41.11 6.89 26.19
C ALA A 225 39.94 7.82 25.90
N THR A 226 38.73 7.29 26.02
CA THR A 226 37.49 8.05 25.86
C THR A 226 37.39 9.16 26.91
N ARG A 227 37.67 8.85 28.18
CA ARG A 227 37.66 9.85 29.27
C ARG A 227 38.65 10.99 29.02
N VAL A 228 39.88 10.67 28.64
CA VAL A 228 40.92 11.66 28.35
C VAL A 228 40.53 12.59 27.20
N ILE A 229 39.96 12.04 26.12
CA ILE A 229 39.50 12.83 24.98
C ILE A 229 38.34 13.77 25.37
N VAL A 230 37.40 13.30 26.19
CA VAL A 230 36.31 14.14 26.70
C VAL A 230 36.86 15.25 27.61
N GLU A 231 37.83 14.96 28.48
CA GLU A 231 38.47 16.03 29.28
C GLU A 231 39.22 17.05 28.42
N ALA A 232 39.91 16.61 27.36
CA ALA A 232 40.57 17.50 26.42
C ALA A 232 39.57 18.44 25.73
N LEU A 233 38.42 17.91 25.32
CA LEU A 233 37.34 18.71 24.74
C LEU A 233 36.67 19.64 25.76
N LYS A 234 36.57 19.24 27.05
CA LYS A 234 36.02 20.11 28.11
C LYS A 234 36.90 21.32 28.34
N LYS A 235 38.22 21.14 28.30
CA LYS A 235 39.21 22.23 28.42
C LYS A 235 39.12 23.23 27.25
N ALA A 236 38.49 22.85 26.14
CA ALA A 236 38.24 23.72 24.99
C ALA A 236 36.94 24.53 25.09
N GLU A 237 36.29 24.58 26.27
CA GLU A 237 35.10 25.40 26.54
C GLU A 237 33.95 25.23 25.52
N PHE A 238 33.68 23.99 25.08
CA PHE A 238 32.59 23.69 24.13
C PHE A 238 32.74 24.38 22.75
N ARG A 239 33.97 24.71 22.35
CA ARG A 239 34.29 25.20 21.00
C ARG A 239 34.60 24.03 20.06
N TRP A 240 34.42 24.25 18.76
CA TRP A 240 34.90 23.33 17.74
C TRP A 240 36.43 23.37 17.70
N VAL A 241 37.04 22.21 17.86
CA VAL A 241 38.50 22.02 17.85
C VAL A 241 38.90 20.98 16.83
N SER A 242 40.05 21.17 16.19
CA SER A 242 40.49 20.28 15.13
C SER A 242 40.86 18.90 15.67
N ARG A 243 40.73 17.85 14.84
CA ARG A 243 41.15 16.48 15.18
C ARG A 243 42.60 16.44 15.71
N GLN A 244 43.47 17.27 15.16
CA GLN A 244 44.88 17.34 15.53
C GLN A 244 45.04 17.92 16.94
N GLU A 245 44.34 19.02 17.26
CA GLU A 245 44.37 19.63 18.59
C GLU A 245 43.87 18.68 19.68
N VAL A 246 42.74 18.00 19.45
CA VAL A 246 42.20 17.03 20.42
C VAL A 246 43.16 15.87 20.63
N ARG A 247 43.80 15.40 19.55
CA ARG A 247 44.79 14.33 19.59
C ARG A 247 46.05 14.76 20.34
N ASP A 248 46.54 15.97 20.11
CA ASP A 248 47.75 16.50 20.73
C ASP A 248 47.51 16.74 22.23
N ALA A 249 46.34 17.25 22.61
CA ALA A 249 45.92 17.38 24.00
C ALA A 249 45.79 16.02 24.71
N ALA A 250 45.25 15.00 24.04
CA ALA A 250 45.10 13.65 24.60
C ALA A 250 46.43 12.87 24.67
N ARG A 251 47.40 13.17 23.79
CA ARG A 251 48.73 12.54 23.78
C ARG A 251 49.53 12.77 25.06
N ALA A 252 49.27 13.88 25.77
CA ALA A 252 49.90 14.14 27.07
C ALA A 252 49.58 13.06 28.12
N TYR A 253 48.51 12.28 27.92
CA TYR A 253 48.06 11.25 28.85
C TYR A 253 48.03 9.84 28.23
N ILE A 254 48.08 9.73 26.90
CA ILE A 254 48.00 8.46 26.16
C ILE A 254 49.07 8.41 25.08
N GLY A 255 50.08 7.56 25.28
CA GLY A 255 51.17 7.37 24.31
C GLY A 255 50.78 6.57 23.06
N ASP A 256 49.70 5.78 23.10
CA ASP A 256 49.26 4.95 21.97
C ASP A 256 48.43 5.78 20.97
N THR A 257 49.11 6.25 19.94
CA THR A 257 48.52 7.10 18.90
C THR A 257 47.47 6.39 18.06
N GLY A 258 47.59 5.07 17.88
CA GLY A 258 46.60 4.25 17.18
C GLY A 258 45.31 4.09 17.98
N LEU A 259 45.41 3.98 19.31
CA LEU A 259 44.26 3.97 20.21
C LEU A 259 43.51 5.30 20.18
N LEU A 260 44.22 6.44 20.19
CA LEU A 260 43.62 7.77 20.09
C LEU A 260 42.86 7.95 18.77
N ASP A 261 43.44 7.50 17.65
CA ASP A 261 42.76 7.55 16.35
C ASP A 261 41.51 6.68 16.29
N PHE A 262 41.61 5.48 16.85
CA PHE A 262 40.49 4.55 16.93
C PHE A 262 39.36 5.14 17.77
N VAL A 263 39.69 5.75 18.91
CA VAL A 263 38.72 6.36 19.83
C VAL A 263 38.12 7.64 19.22
N LEU A 264 38.90 8.54 18.62
CA LEU A 264 38.37 9.73 17.92
C LEU A 264 37.47 9.35 16.73
N LYS A 265 37.84 8.30 15.98
CA LYS A 265 37.00 7.79 14.89
C LYS A 265 35.68 7.22 15.40
N SER A 266 35.68 6.58 16.57
CA SER A 266 34.50 5.96 17.19
C SER A 266 33.71 6.86 18.14
N LEU A 267 34.23 8.03 18.55
CA LEU A 267 33.55 8.98 19.43
C LEU A 267 32.70 10.02 18.70
N GLY A 268 32.90 10.20 17.40
CA GLY A 268 32.15 11.19 16.64
C GLY A 268 30.64 10.92 16.69
N ASN A 269 29.88 11.87 17.23
CA ASN A 269 28.43 11.83 17.43
C ASN A 269 27.94 10.83 18.50
N HIS A 270 28.79 10.53 19.49
CA HIS A 270 28.44 9.66 20.63
C HIS A 270 28.28 10.41 21.94
N ILE A 271 27.39 9.90 22.80
CA ILE A 271 27.18 10.41 24.16
C ILE A 271 28.14 9.70 25.12
N VAL A 272 28.86 10.49 25.93
CA VAL A 272 29.75 10.02 27.00
C VAL A 272 29.37 10.73 28.30
N GLY A 273 28.72 10.01 29.21
CA GLY A 273 28.15 10.60 30.42
C GLY A 273 27.06 11.62 30.07
N ASN A 274 27.18 12.83 30.58
CA ASN A 274 26.24 13.94 30.34
C ASN A 274 26.61 14.79 29.11
N TYR A 275 27.56 14.35 28.28
CA TYR A 275 28.03 15.15 27.15
C TYR A 275 27.89 14.41 25.83
N LEU A 276 27.48 15.12 24.79
CA LEU A 276 27.47 14.65 23.41
C LEU A 276 28.72 15.16 22.69
N VAL A 277 29.56 14.23 22.20
CA VAL A 277 30.72 14.57 21.37
C VAL A 277 30.26 14.70 19.93
N ARG A 278 30.15 15.92 19.42
CA ARG A 278 29.83 16.20 18.00
C ARG A 278 31.09 16.08 17.16
N ARG A 279 30.95 15.53 15.96
CA ARG A 279 32.00 15.52 14.92
C ARG A 279 31.44 16.03 13.61
N CYS A 280 32.08 17.05 13.05
CA CYS A 280 31.75 17.56 11.72
C CYS A 280 33.00 17.66 10.85
N LEU A 281 32.81 17.76 9.54
CA LEU A 281 33.87 18.13 8.62
C LEU A 281 33.75 19.65 8.38
N ASN A 282 34.80 20.40 8.65
CA ASN A 282 34.80 21.82 8.35
C ASN A 282 34.67 22.01 6.82
N PRO A 283 33.65 22.73 6.33
CA PRO A 283 33.37 22.84 4.91
C PRO A 283 34.45 23.59 4.13
N VAL A 284 35.23 24.44 4.81
CA VAL A 284 36.30 25.27 4.24
C VAL A 284 37.64 24.54 4.30
N THR A 285 38.06 24.11 5.49
CA THR A 285 39.40 23.52 5.68
C THR A 285 39.46 22.03 5.35
N LYS A 286 38.31 21.37 5.19
CA LYS A 286 38.18 19.91 5.03
C LYS A 286 38.81 19.10 6.18
N VAL A 287 39.03 19.73 7.32
CA VAL A 287 39.54 19.09 8.54
C VAL A 287 38.36 18.64 9.40
N LEU A 288 38.50 17.48 10.05
CA LEU A 288 37.50 17.01 11.03
C LEU A 288 37.62 17.82 12.32
N GLU A 289 36.50 18.37 12.78
CA GLU A 289 36.39 19.13 14.02
C GLU A 289 35.47 18.40 15.01
N TYR A 290 35.77 18.58 16.30
CA TYR A 290 35.07 17.98 17.42
C TYR A 290 34.61 19.06 18.40
N CYS A 291 33.44 18.88 18.97
CA CYS A 291 32.88 19.78 19.98
C CYS A 291 32.12 18.97 21.04
N LEU A 292 32.09 19.44 22.29
CA LEU A 292 31.21 18.88 23.32
C LEU A 292 29.93 19.71 23.41
N GLU A 293 28.83 19.04 23.67
CA GLU A 293 27.54 19.63 23.98
C GLU A 293 27.07 19.06 25.32
N ASP A 294 26.75 19.91 26.29
CA ASP A 294 26.23 19.49 27.59
C ASP A 294 24.74 19.15 27.47
N ILE A 295 24.38 17.93 27.86
CA ILE A 295 23.02 17.41 27.78
C ILE A 295 22.22 17.85 29.02
N SER A 296 22.88 18.15 30.15
CA SER A 296 22.23 18.49 31.42
C SER A 296 21.50 19.85 31.41
N THR A 297 21.90 20.78 30.53
CA THR A 297 21.22 22.06 30.35
C THR A 297 19.90 21.95 29.57
N VAL A 298 19.60 20.78 29.00
CA VAL A 298 18.37 20.51 28.20
C VAL A 298 17.34 19.69 28.99
N PHE A 299 17.71 19.16 30.18
CA PHE A 299 16.83 18.33 31.01
C PHE A 299 16.89 18.73 32.50
N PRO A 300 15.99 19.58 33.01
CA PRO A 300 15.71 19.61 34.43
C PRO A 300 14.81 18.42 34.77
N ASN A 301 15.33 17.52 35.61
CA ASN A 301 14.70 16.34 36.22
C ASN A 301 14.92 15.00 35.48
N SER A 302 16.01 14.34 35.83
CA SER A 302 16.18 12.89 35.66
C SER A 302 16.91 12.30 36.88
N GLU A 303 16.28 12.38 38.06
CA GLU A 303 16.78 11.71 39.27
C GLU A 303 16.14 10.32 39.52
N ALA A 304 15.29 9.81 38.64
CA ALA A 304 14.53 8.59 38.92
C ALA A 304 15.02 7.28 38.24
N LEU A 305 16.17 7.25 37.55
CA LEU A 305 16.63 6.04 36.84
C LEU A 305 18.13 5.70 37.00
N ILE A 306 18.69 5.91 38.20
CA ILE A 306 20.04 5.41 38.52
C ILE A 306 19.95 4.37 39.65
N ILE A 307 19.81 3.08 39.29
CA ILE A 307 20.40 1.99 40.08
C ILE A 307 20.94 0.91 39.13
N ASN A 308 22.27 0.75 39.17
CA ASN A 308 23.10 -0.41 38.85
C ASN A 308 22.90 -1.18 37.54
N ASN A 309 23.83 -0.97 36.60
CA ASN A 309 24.78 -2.03 36.27
C ASN A 309 26.00 -1.49 35.50
N SER A 310 27.16 -1.57 36.14
CA SER A 310 28.48 -1.52 35.50
C SER A 310 28.63 -2.69 34.52
N LYS A 311 29.06 -2.40 33.29
CA LYS A 311 29.23 -3.28 32.10
C LYS A 311 28.08 -3.19 31.07
N ALA A 312 27.98 -2.11 30.31
CA ALA A 312 27.28 -2.14 29.01
C ALA A 312 27.72 -1.01 28.08
N LYS A 313 28.07 -1.38 26.83
CA LYS A 313 28.19 -0.49 25.67
C LYS A 313 26.91 0.38 25.53
N PRO A 314 26.98 1.68 25.23
CA PRO A 314 25.79 2.44 24.83
C PRO A 314 25.50 2.15 23.36
N ARG A 315 25.03 0.93 23.06
CA ARG A 315 24.19 0.74 21.88
C ARG A 315 22.84 1.30 22.28
N CYS A 316 22.38 2.38 21.67
CA CYS A 316 20.98 2.81 21.81
C CYS A 316 20.11 1.67 21.26
N LYS A 317 19.70 0.74 22.13
CA LYS A 317 18.88 -0.41 21.76
C LYS A 317 17.47 0.09 21.55
N ILE A 318 17.16 0.54 20.33
CA ILE A 318 15.79 0.86 19.97
C ILE A 318 15.01 -0.46 19.90
N THR A 319 13.95 -0.57 20.69
CA THR A 319 13.07 -1.75 20.65
C THR A 319 12.07 -1.62 19.50
N LYS A 320 11.48 -2.74 19.07
CA LYS A 320 10.38 -2.71 18.08
C LYS A 320 9.20 -1.89 18.61
N VAL A 321 8.96 -1.92 19.92
CA VAL A 321 7.91 -1.14 20.57
C VAL A 321 8.20 0.35 20.45
N GLN A 322 9.42 0.80 20.80
CA GLN A 322 9.78 2.22 20.69
C GLN A 322 9.74 2.70 19.25
N LEU A 323 10.27 1.90 18.31
CA LEU A 323 10.22 2.23 16.89
C LEU A 323 8.79 2.45 16.40
N MET A 324 7.88 1.54 16.72
CA MET A 324 6.49 1.68 16.31
C MET A 324 5.77 2.85 17.00
N LYS A 325 6.15 3.19 18.23
CA LYS A 325 5.65 4.39 18.91
C LYS A 325 6.12 5.67 18.20
N ASP A 326 7.40 5.75 17.85
CA ASP A 326 7.96 6.90 17.15
C ASP A 326 7.33 7.06 15.75
N ILE A 327 7.17 5.97 14.98
CA ILE A 327 6.49 6.01 13.67
C ILE A 327 5.07 6.52 13.82
N ALA A 328 4.31 6.01 14.80
CA ALA A 328 2.94 6.42 15.05
C ALA A 328 2.85 7.90 15.48
N TYR A 329 3.80 8.35 16.30
CA TYR A 329 3.90 9.75 16.72
C TYR A 329 4.14 10.68 15.53
N LEU A 330 5.16 10.39 14.71
CA LEU A 330 5.46 11.18 13.50
C LEU A 330 4.30 11.16 12.51
N TYR A 331 3.72 9.99 12.25
CA TYR A 331 2.54 9.87 11.39
C TYR A 331 1.40 10.75 11.87
N ARG A 332 1.11 10.72 13.18
CA ARG A 332 0.05 11.53 13.77
C ARG A 332 0.36 13.02 13.65
N HIS A 333 1.54 13.47 14.04
CA HIS A 333 1.85 14.90 14.15
C HIS A 333 2.25 15.58 12.83
N ILE A 334 2.76 14.84 11.85
CA ILE A 334 3.16 15.39 10.55
C ILE A 334 2.07 15.17 9.51
N LEU A 335 1.44 13.98 9.49
CA LEU A 335 0.54 13.60 8.39
C LEU A 335 -0.94 13.75 8.76
N LYS A 336 -1.36 13.48 10.00
CA LYS A 336 -2.79 13.42 10.40
C LYS A 336 -3.31 14.67 11.11
N ASP A 337 -2.77 14.98 12.28
CA ASP A 337 -3.18 16.08 13.16
C ASP A 337 -2.35 17.33 12.82
N GLN A 338 -2.54 17.83 11.60
CA GLN A 338 -1.86 19.02 11.13
C GLN A 338 -2.47 20.25 11.80
N LYS A 339 -1.82 20.73 12.87
CA LYS A 339 -2.19 22.01 13.50
C LYS A 339 -2.09 23.14 12.46
N ALA A 340 -2.83 24.23 12.68
CA ALA A 340 -2.84 25.43 11.82
C ALA A 340 -1.43 25.99 11.49
N THR A 341 -0.42 25.64 12.29
CA THR A 341 0.98 25.97 12.03
C THR A 341 1.53 25.31 10.76
N LEU A 342 1.21 24.04 10.46
CA LEU A 342 1.66 23.34 9.24
C LEU A 342 0.86 23.74 7.98
N SER A 343 -0.30 24.39 8.13
CA SER A 343 -1.13 24.83 7.00
C SER A 343 -0.67 26.15 6.37
N THR A 344 0.47 26.72 6.80
CA THR A 344 0.96 28.02 6.33
C THR A 344 2.34 27.86 5.68
N GLY A 345 2.58 28.55 4.55
CA GLY A 345 3.87 28.52 3.84
C GLY A 345 4.15 27.20 3.11
N VAL A 346 5.42 26.77 3.11
CA VAL A 346 5.93 25.63 2.30
C VAL A 346 5.27 24.29 2.66
N PHE A 347 4.71 24.14 3.87
CA PHE A 347 4.07 22.91 4.34
C PHE A 347 2.55 22.84 4.09
N SER A 348 1.95 23.91 3.53
CA SER A 348 0.53 23.92 3.12
C SER A 348 0.16 22.86 2.08
N ALA A 349 1.17 22.27 1.39
CA ALA A 349 1.00 21.16 0.48
C ALA A 349 0.75 19.80 1.18
N ILE A 350 1.18 19.63 2.44
CA ILE A 350 1.04 18.36 3.19
C ILE A 350 -0.42 17.94 3.36
N PRO A 351 -1.36 18.80 3.81
CA PRO A 351 -2.75 18.38 4.01
C PRO A 351 -3.42 17.98 2.69
N MET A 352 -3.17 18.74 1.63
CA MET A 352 -3.71 18.44 0.30
C MET A 352 -3.17 17.12 -0.23
N ALA A 353 -1.85 16.93 -0.21
CA ALA A 353 -1.23 15.71 -0.71
C ALA A 353 -1.64 14.49 0.14
N THR A 354 -1.75 14.64 1.46
CA THR A 354 -2.19 13.57 2.35
C THR A 354 -3.61 13.13 1.99
N ARG A 355 -4.50 14.09 1.77
CA ARG A 355 -5.88 13.83 1.36
C ARG A 355 -5.95 13.12 0.01
N ILE A 356 -5.19 13.58 -0.99
CA ILE A 356 -5.12 12.94 -2.32
C ILE A 356 -4.68 11.46 -2.22
N ILE A 357 -3.66 11.18 -1.41
CA ILE A 357 -3.18 9.81 -1.19
C ILE A 357 -4.25 8.96 -0.50
N LEU A 358 -4.96 9.53 0.49
CA LEU A 358 -6.05 8.84 1.21
C LEU A 358 -7.27 8.56 0.32
N ASP A 359 -7.61 9.48 -0.59
CA ASP A 359 -8.71 9.35 -1.55
C ASP A 359 -8.42 8.34 -2.67
N THR A 360 -7.17 7.88 -2.78
CA THR A 360 -6.75 6.83 -3.71
C THR A 360 -6.88 5.45 -3.05
N LYS A 361 -8.11 4.93 -3.00
CA LYS A 361 -8.41 3.65 -2.33
C LYS A 361 -8.54 2.44 -3.24
N PHE A 362 -8.83 2.67 -4.52
CA PHE A 362 -8.99 1.57 -5.45
C PHE A 362 -7.67 1.26 -6.13
N LEU A 363 -7.11 0.10 -5.77
CA LEU A 363 -5.87 -0.40 -6.33
C LEU A 363 -6.15 -1.55 -7.26
N VAL A 364 -5.27 -1.74 -8.23
CA VAL A 364 -5.41 -2.81 -9.20
C VAL A 364 -4.07 -3.42 -9.57
N LYS A 365 -4.05 -4.74 -9.73
CA LYS A 365 -2.94 -5.49 -10.27
C LYS A 365 -3.35 -6.14 -11.57
N GLU A 366 -2.60 -5.89 -12.62
CA GLU A 366 -2.73 -6.58 -13.90
C GLU A 366 -1.71 -7.71 -13.93
N TYR A 367 -2.17 -8.88 -14.36
CA TYR A 367 -1.37 -10.08 -14.50
C TYR A 367 -1.12 -10.24 -16.01
N THR A 368 0.14 -10.12 -16.42
CA THR A 368 0.53 -10.12 -17.83
C THR A 368 0.16 -11.45 -18.51
N GLU A 369 -0.41 -11.37 -19.72
CA GLU A 369 -0.86 -12.51 -20.55
C GLU A 369 0.26 -13.52 -20.91
N GLU A 370 1.53 -13.20 -20.61
CA GLU A 370 2.71 -14.02 -20.91
C GLU A 370 2.73 -15.40 -20.21
N LEU A 371 1.97 -15.57 -19.12
CA LEU A 371 1.89 -16.84 -18.39
C LEU A 371 0.94 -17.87 -19.04
N SER A 372 -0.02 -17.44 -19.86
CA SER A 372 -0.98 -18.34 -20.54
C SER A 372 -0.32 -19.19 -21.64
N MET A 373 0.74 -18.65 -22.25
CA MET A 373 1.44 -19.29 -23.38
C MET A 373 2.58 -20.23 -22.96
N LYS A 374 3.04 -20.15 -21.70
CA LYS A 374 4.15 -20.98 -21.17
C LYS A 374 3.72 -22.03 -20.13
N GLY A 375 2.41 -22.14 -19.84
CA GLY A 375 1.88 -23.11 -18.89
C GLY A 375 1.94 -24.56 -19.40
N ASN A 376 3.01 -25.26 -19.01
CA ASN A 376 3.22 -26.71 -18.91
C ASN A 376 2.40 -27.65 -19.81
N SER A 377 3.09 -28.15 -20.84
CA SER A 377 2.84 -29.37 -21.60
C SER A 377 2.93 -30.67 -20.78
N ASN A 378 2.38 -30.71 -19.56
CA ASN A 378 2.46 -31.88 -18.67
C ASN A 378 1.09 -32.44 -18.27
N CYS A 379 0.10 -32.40 -19.16
CA CYS A 379 -1.06 -33.28 -19.06
C CYS A 379 -1.67 -33.53 -20.45
N SER A 380 -1.67 -34.81 -20.86
CA SER A 380 -2.16 -35.39 -22.13
C SER A 380 -1.25 -35.23 -23.36
N ASN A 381 -1.06 -36.35 -24.07
CA ASN A 381 -0.22 -36.50 -25.29
C ASN A 381 -0.77 -35.77 -26.54
N GLU A 382 -1.75 -34.88 -26.41
CA GLU A 382 -2.32 -34.12 -27.54
C GLU A 382 -1.71 -32.71 -27.56
N ARG A 383 -0.99 -32.36 -28.64
CA ARG A 383 -0.57 -30.98 -28.88
C ARG A 383 -1.83 -30.15 -29.14
N THR A 384 -2.10 -29.19 -28.25
CA THR A 384 -3.23 -28.26 -28.39
C THR A 384 -2.75 -26.92 -28.91
N PHE A 385 -3.51 -26.33 -29.82
CA PHE A 385 -3.30 -25.00 -30.36
C PHE A 385 -4.19 -23.98 -29.65
N LYS A 386 -3.64 -22.86 -29.18
CA LYS A 386 -4.36 -21.84 -28.41
C LYS A 386 -4.51 -20.55 -29.19
N LEU A 387 -5.72 -20.00 -29.17
CA LEU A 387 -6.08 -18.73 -29.79
C LEU A 387 -6.71 -17.79 -28.77
N LEU A 388 -6.58 -16.48 -29.00
CA LEU A 388 -7.21 -15.44 -28.19
C LEU A 388 -8.40 -14.88 -28.96
N CYS A 389 -9.62 -15.14 -28.50
CA CYS A 389 -10.84 -14.83 -29.22
C CYS A 389 -11.68 -13.79 -28.48
N THR A 390 -12.25 -12.84 -29.19
CA THR A 390 -13.26 -11.90 -28.65
C THR A 390 -14.43 -11.79 -29.60
N VAL A 391 -15.53 -11.21 -29.14
CA VAL A 391 -16.79 -11.16 -29.89
C VAL A 391 -17.31 -9.74 -30.03
N ILE A 392 -18.04 -9.50 -31.12
CA ILE A 392 -18.85 -8.31 -31.37
C ILE A 392 -20.27 -8.80 -31.61
N SER A 393 -21.22 -8.29 -30.81
CA SER A 393 -22.64 -8.53 -31.04
C SER A 393 -23.16 -7.54 -32.08
N ARG A 394 -23.87 -8.03 -33.10
CA ARG A 394 -24.65 -7.18 -34.00
C ARG A 394 -25.94 -6.80 -33.26
N SER A 395 -26.08 -5.52 -32.92
CA SER A 395 -27.32 -4.92 -32.41
C SER A 395 -27.82 -3.97 -33.48
N ASP A 396 -29.11 -4.05 -33.81
CA ASP A 396 -29.71 -3.30 -34.92
C ASP A 396 -29.79 -1.78 -34.66
N GLU A 397 -29.50 -1.31 -33.44
CA GLU A 397 -29.73 0.09 -33.03
C GLU A 397 -28.49 0.90 -32.57
N ILE A 398 -27.25 0.43 -32.78
CA ILE A 398 -26.06 1.18 -32.32
C ILE A 398 -25.14 1.56 -33.50
N ASP A 399 -24.83 2.86 -33.55
CA ASP A 399 -23.93 3.56 -34.47
C ASP A 399 -22.68 2.73 -34.85
N GLU A 400 -22.34 2.68 -36.15
CA GLU A 400 -21.18 1.96 -36.70
C GLU A 400 -19.85 2.31 -35.98
N ALA A 401 -19.77 3.52 -35.41
CA ALA A 401 -18.62 4.00 -34.64
C ALA A 401 -18.41 3.33 -33.26
N LEU A 402 -19.40 2.56 -32.76
CA LEU A 402 -19.40 1.92 -31.43
C LEU A 402 -19.17 0.39 -31.48
N LYS A 403 -18.96 -0.21 -32.65
CA LYS A 403 -18.63 -1.64 -32.81
C LYS A 403 -17.19 -1.95 -32.38
N LYS A 404 -16.87 -1.73 -31.10
CA LYS A 404 -15.59 -2.12 -30.51
C LYS A 404 -15.67 -3.58 -30.04
N PRO A 405 -14.62 -4.39 -30.27
CA PRO A 405 -14.54 -5.74 -29.68
C PRO A 405 -14.76 -5.67 -28.18
N LEU A 406 -15.57 -6.57 -27.64
CA LEU A 406 -15.91 -6.61 -26.22
C LEU A 406 -14.75 -7.23 -25.43
N PRO A 407 -13.87 -6.45 -24.76
CA PRO A 407 -12.85 -7.06 -23.92
C PRO A 407 -13.51 -7.84 -22.78
N PRO A 408 -12.93 -8.95 -22.33
CA PRO A 408 -11.58 -9.46 -22.65
C PRO A 408 -11.51 -10.46 -23.83
N TYR A 409 -10.28 -10.81 -24.24
CA TYR A 409 -10.02 -11.92 -25.16
C TYR A 409 -9.96 -13.24 -24.39
N GLU A 410 -10.84 -14.19 -24.72
CA GLU A 410 -10.88 -15.52 -24.14
C GLU A 410 -9.90 -16.48 -24.82
N CYS A 411 -9.26 -17.34 -24.03
CA CYS A 411 -8.35 -18.35 -24.55
C CYS A 411 -9.13 -19.58 -24.99
N VAL A 412 -9.13 -19.87 -26.28
CA VAL A 412 -9.75 -21.05 -26.86
C VAL A 412 -8.67 -22.07 -27.20
N CYS A 413 -8.81 -23.31 -26.73
CA CYS A 413 -7.86 -24.40 -26.99
C CYS A 413 -8.48 -25.38 -27.99
N LEU A 414 -7.75 -25.67 -29.06
CA LEU A 414 -8.17 -26.53 -30.16
C LEU A 414 -7.17 -27.67 -30.37
N LYS A 415 -7.61 -28.72 -31.07
CA LYS A 415 -6.73 -29.78 -31.57
C LYS A 415 -5.98 -29.31 -32.83
N GLU A 416 -4.86 -29.95 -33.16
CA GLU A 416 -4.05 -29.58 -34.36
C GLU A 416 -4.81 -29.71 -35.69
N ASN A 417 -5.80 -30.60 -35.76
CA ASN A 417 -6.61 -30.83 -36.96
C ASN A 417 -7.96 -30.10 -36.92
N ALA A 418 -8.12 -29.11 -36.03
CA ALA A 418 -9.39 -28.42 -35.89
C ALA A 418 -9.70 -27.52 -37.10
N THR A 419 -10.97 -27.52 -37.49
CA THR A 419 -11.48 -26.69 -38.59
C THR A 419 -11.98 -25.33 -38.11
N PHE A 420 -12.17 -24.38 -39.02
CA PHE A 420 -12.76 -23.10 -38.67
C PHE A 420 -14.21 -23.20 -38.17
N ASP A 421 -14.98 -24.20 -38.60
CA ASP A 421 -16.32 -24.46 -38.05
C ASP A 421 -16.25 -24.93 -36.59
N GLU A 422 -15.29 -25.81 -36.25
CA GLU A 422 -15.06 -26.24 -34.87
C GLU A 422 -14.57 -25.07 -33.99
N LEU A 423 -13.72 -24.18 -34.53
CA LEU A 423 -13.31 -22.95 -33.84
C LEU A 423 -14.51 -22.04 -33.54
N LYS A 424 -15.42 -21.82 -34.49
CA LYS A 424 -16.63 -21.01 -34.26
C LYS A 424 -17.49 -21.63 -33.15
N GLN A 425 -17.72 -22.94 -33.19
CA GLN A 425 -18.49 -23.64 -32.16
C GLN A 425 -17.86 -23.53 -30.77
N GLU A 426 -16.54 -23.68 -30.66
CA GLU A 426 -15.85 -23.57 -29.37
C GLU A 426 -15.87 -22.12 -28.84
N VAL A 427 -15.77 -21.12 -29.72
CA VAL A 427 -15.96 -19.70 -29.35
C VAL A 427 -17.38 -19.44 -28.85
N GLU A 428 -18.41 -19.89 -29.57
CA GLU A 428 -19.81 -19.77 -29.13
C GLU A 428 -19.99 -20.35 -27.74
N LYS A 429 -19.57 -21.61 -27.56
CA LYS A 429 -19.68 -22.32 -26.30
C LYS A 429 -18.96 -21.59 -25.17
N ASN A 430 -17.72 -21.17 -25.38
CA ASN A 430 -16.93 -20.48 -24.37
C ASN A 430 -17.61 -19.18 -23.90
N PHE A 431 -18.06 -18.34 -24.84
CA PHE A 431 -18.69 -17.06 -24.50
C PHE A 431 -20.07 -17.25 -23.86
N ARG A 432 -20.87 -18.24 -24.30
CA ARG A 432 -22.15 -18.61 -23.66
C ARG A 432 -21.97 -19.05 -22.22
N GLU A 433 -20.91 -19.82 -21.94
CA GLU A 433 -20.60 -20.31 -20.60
C GLU A 433 -20.07 -19.21 -19.68
N VAL A 434 -19.23 -18.32 -20.18
CA VAL A 434 -18.56 -17.28 -19.37
C VAL A 434 -19.47 -16.09 -19.11
N TYR A 435 -20.27 -15.63 -20.08
CA TYR A 435 -20.97 -14.36 -20.02
C TYR A 435 -22.49 -14.50 -19.99
N TRP A 436 -23.12 -13.82 -19.03
CA TRP A 436 -24.58 -13.84 -18.85
C TRP A 436 -25.33 -13.33 -20.07
N ARG A 437 -24.92 -12.18 -20.62
CA ARG A 437 -25.57 -11.56 -21.79
C ARG A 437 -25.28 -12.25 -23.10
N LEU A 438 -24.49 -13.33 -23.13
CA LEU A 438 -24.14 -14.03 -24.38
C LEU A 438 -24.62 -15.49 -24.37
N ARG A 439 -25.59 -15.84 -23.50
CA ARG A 439 -26.10 -17.21 -23.35
C ARG A 439 -26.67 -17.80 -24.63
N ASN A 440 -27.18 -16.95 -25.52
CA ASN A 440 -27.74 -17.34 -26.82
C ASN A 440 -26.87 -16.88 -27.99
N PHE A 441 -25.62 -16.49 -27.75
CA PHE A 441 -24.77 -15.89 -28.79
C PHE A 441 -24.39 -16.91 -29.87
N VAL A 442 -24.61 -16.59 -31.14
CA VAL A 442 -24.28 -17.41 -32.31
C VAL A 442 -23.25 -16.67 -33.16
N VAL A 443 -22.16 -17.34 -33.52
CA VAL A 443 -21.08 -16.79 -34.34
C VAL A 443 -21.44 -16.92 -35.82
N GLU A 444 -21.38 -15.81 -36.54
CA GLU A 444 -21.64 -15.75 -37.97
C GLU A 444 -20.33 -15.76 -38.76
N THR A 445 -19.47 -14.77 -38.50
CA THR A 445 -18.28 -14.48 -39.29
C THR A 445 -17.06 -14.15 -38.44
N ILE A 446 -15.88 -14.27 -39.03
CA ILE A 446 -14.59 -13.92 -38.42
C ILE A 446 -14.09 -12.65 -39.11
N VAL A 447 -13.69 -11.65 -38.32
CA VAL A 447 -13.22 -10.37 -38.85
C VAL A 447 -11.88 -10.56 -39.56
N ASN A 448 -11.73 -9.97 -40.74
CA ASN A 448 -10.49 -9.93 -41.53
C ASN A 448 -9.92 -11.30 -41.94
N LEU A 449 -10.74 -12.36 -41.96
CA LEU A 449 -10.36 -13.70 -42.40
C LEU A 449 -11.39 -14.26 -43.40
N SER A 450 -10.96 -14.46 -44.64
CA SER A 450 -11.77 -15.12 -45.67
C SER A 450 -11.39 -16.61 -45.75
N VAL A 451 -11.96 -17.39 -44.85
CA VAL A 451 -11.71 -18.84 -44.71
C VAL A 451 -13.00 -19.63 -44.89
N LYS A 452 -12.92 -20.82 -45.49
CA LYS A 452 -14.05 -21.76 -45.52
C LYS A 452 -14.12 -22.49 -44.18
N GLY A 453 -15.32 -22.86 -43.76
CA GLY A 453 -15.55 -23.58 -42.50
C GLY A 453 -14.74 -24.87 -42.36
N SER A 454 -14.55 -25.58 -43.48
CA SER A 454 -13.77 -26.82 -43.57
C SER A 454 -12.25 -26.64 -43.54
N ASP A 455 -11.75 -25.41 -43.69
CA ASP A 455 -10.32 -25.16 -43.73
C ASP A 455 -9.70 -25.39 -42.35
N LEU A 456 -8.46 -25.89 -42.32
CA LEU A 456 -7.74 -26.09 -41.07
C LEU A 456 -7.32 -24.74 -40.48
N VAL A 457 -7.52 -24.60 -39.17
CA VAL A 457 -7.06 -23.44 -38.40
C VAL A 457 -5.54 -23.39 -38.39
N MET A 458 -4.92 -24.54 -38.15
CA MET A 458 -3.47 -24.71 -38.20
C MET A 458 -2.94 -24.44 -39.62
N GLY A 459 -1.97 -23.53 -39.72
CA GLY A 459 -1.39 -23.08 -40.99
C GLY A 459 -2.06 -21.83 -41.57
N SER A 460 -3.26 -21.48 -41.10
CA SER A 460 -3.98 -20.26 -41.49
C SER A 460 -3.85 -19.14 -40.46
N VAL A 461 -3.60 -19.47 -39.19
CA VAL A 461 -3.42 -18.51 -38.09
C VAL A 461 -2.23 -18.91 -37.21
N GLU A 462 -1.64 -17.92 -36.54
CA GLU A 462 -0.50 -18.11 -35.65
C GLU A 462 -0.93 -18.41 -34.21
N MET A 463 -0.07 -19.13 -33.48
CA MET A 463 -0.30 -19.45 -32.07
C MET A 463 -0.44 -18.15 -31.25
N GLY A 464 -1.52 -18.03 -30.48
CA GLY A 464 -1.79 -16.83 -29.68
C GLY A 464 -2.31 -15.62 -30.48
N GLN A 465 -2.62 -15.79 -31.77
CA GLN A 465 -3.23 -14.73 -32.58
C GLN A 465 -4.57 -14.28 -31.97
N LYS A 466 -4.80 -12.96 -31.99
CA LYS A 466 -6.05 -12.32 -31.55
C LYS A 466 -7.06 -12.33 -32.69
N LEU A 467 -8.19 -12.99 -32.48
CA LEU A 467 -9.28 -13.11 -33.45
C LEU A 467 -10.54 -12.45 -32.92
N VAL A 468 -11.29 -11.81 -33.81
CA VAL A 468 -12.57 -11.17 -33.49
C VAL A 468 -13.67 -11.86 -34.28
N PHE A 469 -14.73 -12.26 -33.59
CA PHE A 469 -15.88 -12.94 -34.16
C PHE A 469 -17.09 -12.03 -34.12
N ILE A 470 -17.85 -11.97 -35.20
CA ILE A 470 -19.12 -11.27 -35.27
C ILE A 470 -20.22 -12.30 -35.12
N GLY A 471 -21.18 -12.00 -34.26
CA GLY A 471 -22.34 -12.84 -34.05
C GLY A 471 -23.57 -12.06 -33.66
N SER A 472 -24.69 -12.75 -33.64
CA SER A 472 -25.97 -12.25 -33.14
C SER A 472 -26.28 -12.93 -31.79
N ASN A 473 -27.02 -12.23 -30.96
CA ASN A 473 -27.51 -12.77 -29.70
C ASN A 473 -29.00 -12.42 -29.63
N GLU A 474 -29.85 -13.41 -29.86
CA GLU A 474 -31.30 -13.23 -29.73
C GLU A 474 -31.63 -13.13 -28.22
N ASP A 475 -31.73 -11.89 -27.72
CA ASP A 475 -32.14 -11.64 -26.35
C ASP A 475 -33.67 -11.75 -26.21
N GLN A 476 -34.12 -12.41 -25.14
CA GLN A 476 -35.45 -12.18 -24.59
C GLN A 476 -35.50 -10.72 -24.12
N ILE A 477 -36.21 -9.90 -24.88
CA ILE A 477 -36.58 -8.54 -24.50
C ILE A 477 -37.25 -8.60 -23.11
N GLY A 478 -36.66 -7.92 -22.13
CA GLY A 478 -37.33 -7.61 -20.87
C GLY A 478 -36.74 -8.24 -19.63
N MET A 479 -35.58 -7.75 -19.20
CA MET A 479 -35.46 -7.31 -17.81
C MET A 479 -34.57 -6.08 -17.81
N ASP A 480 -35.23 -4.98 -17.49
CA ASP A 480 -34.70 -3.67 -17.15
C ASP A 480 -33.31 -3.77 -16.52
N ASP A 481 -32.39 -2.93 -16.96
CA ASP A 481 -31.13 -2.68 -16.28
C ASP A 481 -31.49 -2.15 -14.89
N GLY A 482 -31.62 -3.08 -13.95
CA GLY A 482 -31.96 -2.80 -12.55
C GLY A 482 -30.85 -1.96 -11.94
N GLY A 483 -31.00 -0.65 -12.11
CA GLY A 483 -30.02 0.33 -11.73
C GLY A 483 -30.31 1.65 -12.42
N GLY A 484 -31.44 2.29 -12.10
CA GLY A 484 -31.62 3.73 -12.27
C GLY A 484 -30.59 4.50 -11.45
N SER A 485 -29.31 4.35 -11.78
CA SER A 485 -28.23 5.16 -11.24
C SER A 485 -28.37 6.52 -11.90
N GLY A 486 -29.03 7.45 -11.21
CA GLY A 486 -29.12 8.82 -11.68
C GLY A 486 -27.74 9.36 -12.06
N ILE A 487 -27.73 10.36 -12.94
CA ILE A 487 -26.49 10.92 -13.50
C ILE A 487 -25.64 11.48 -12.35
N VAL A 488 -24.43 10.94 -12.18
CA VAL A 488 -23.44 11.51 -11.26
C VAL A 488 -22.78 12.69 -11.95
N ASP A 489 -22.89 13.88 -11.36
CA ASP A 489 -22.16 15.07 -11.81
C ASP A 489 -21.73 15.91 -10.60
N CYS A 490 -20.56 15.55 -10.07
CA CYS A 490 -20.01 16.17 -8.88
C CYS A 490 -19.01 17.27 -9.22
N LEU A 491 -18.93 18.30 -8.36
CA LEU A 491 -17.99 19.42 -8.50
C LEU A 491 -16.50 18.99 -8.51
N CYS A 492 -16.18 17.80 -8.03
CA CYS A 492 -14.83 17.24 -8.14
C CYS A 492 -14.50 16.68 -9.54
N GLY A 493 -15.46 16.70 -10.48
CA GLY A 493 -15.32 16.15 -11.83
C GLY A 493 -15.68 14.65 -11.94
N ALA A 494 -16.24 14.04 -10.90
CA ALA A 494 -16.73 12.66 -10.98
C ALA A 494 -18.01 12.61 -11.83
N LYS A 495 -18.03 11.68 -12.79
CA LYS A 495 -19.15 11.43 -13.72
C LYS A 495 -19.81 10.05 -13.53
N GLU A 496 -19.26 9.25 -12.63
CA GLU A 496 -19.71 7.90 -12.31
C GLU A 496 -19.63 7.70 -10.79
N ASP A 497 -20.37 6.72 -10.26
CA ASP A 497 -20.28 6.34 -8.85
C ASP A 497 -18.90 5.70 -8.57
N ASP A 498 -18.07 6.40 -7.81
CA ASP A 498 -16.76 5.93 -7.39
C ASP A 498 -16.82 5.07 -6.11
N GLY A 499 -18.00 4.84 -5.54
CA GLY A 499 -18.22 4.10 -4.30
C GLY A 499 -18.02 4.94 -3.04
N GLU A 500 -18.09 6.27 -3.18
CA GLU A 500 -18.21 7.21 -2.08
C GLU A 500 -19.67 7.58 -1.81
N ARG A 501 -19.95 8.15 -0.64
CA ARG A 501 -21.33 8.51 -0.28
C ARG A 501 -21.84 9.64 -1.20
N LEU A 502 -22.91 9.36 -1.93
CA LEU A 502 -23.60 10.30 -2.81
C LEU A 502 -24.91 10.81 -2.19
N ILE A 503 -25.39 11.94 -2.70
CA ILE A 503 -26.72 12.49 -2.44
C ILE A 503 -27.30 13.03 -3.75
N SER A 504 -28.59 12.79 -4.00
CA SER A 504 -29.32 13.30 -5.16
C SER A 504 -29.90 14.68 -4.88
N CYS A 505 -29.76 15.62 -5.81
CA CYS A 505 -30.47 16.89 -5.77
C CYS A 505 -31.97 16.67 -5.98
N ASP A 506 -32.83 17.21 -5.11
CA ASP A 506 -34.29 17.03 -5.21
C ASP A 506 -34.94 17.74 -6.41
N ILE A 507 -34.21 18.60 -7.11
CA ILE A 507 -34.72 19.35 -8.28
C ILE A 507 -34.25 18.75 -9.60
N CYS A 508 -32.94 18.50 -9.74
CA CYS A 508 -32.37 18.02 -10.99
C CYS A 508 -31.99 16.54 -10.98
N GLU A 509 -32.18 15.85 -9.84
CA GLU A 509 -31.89 14.42 -9.63
C GLU A 509 -30.43 13.99 -9.90
N VAL A 510 -29.54 14.97 -10.11
CA VAL A 510 -28.10 14.77 -10.26
C VAL A 510 -27.50 14.37 -8.92
N TRP A 511 -26.65 13.34 -8.95
CA TRP A 511 -25.96 12.82 -7.77
C TRP A 511 -24.60 13.50 -7.57
N GLN A 512 -24.32 13.92 -6.33
CA GLN A 512 -23.08 14.57 -5.93
C GLN A 512 -22.52 13.94 -4.65
N HIS A 513 -21.20 13.97 -4.47
CA HIS A 513 -20.60 13.47 -3.23
C HIS A 513 -20.99 14.34 -2.04
N THR A 514 -21.50 13.72 -0.97
CA THR A 514 -21.86 14.42 0.27
C THR A 514 -20.69 15.26 0.79
N ARG A 515 -19.47 14.72 0.72
CA ARG A 515 -18.24 15.41 1.12
C ARG A 515 -17.91 16.64 0.26
N CYS A 516 -18.19 16.61 -1.04
CA CYS A 516 -17.96 17.74 -1.94
C CYS A 516 -18.94 18.88 -1.70
N VAL A 517 -20.16 18.55 -1.27
CA VAL A 517 -21.21 19.51 -0.89
C VAL A 517 -21.24 19.77 0.62
N ARG A 518 -20.20 19.33 1.35
CA ARG A 518 -19.97 19.58 2.78
C ARG A 518 -21.03 19.02 3.74
N ILE A 519 -21.69 17.94 3.35
CA ILE A 519 -22.61 17.18 4.22
C ILE A 519 -21.80 16.18 5.06
N PRO A 520 -21.88 16.23 6.40
CA PRO A 520 -21.22 15.28 7.28
C PRO A 520 -21.70 13.83 7.10
N ASN A 521 -20.82 12.87 7.37
CA ASN A 521 -21.14 11.45 7.22
C ASN A 521 -22.30 10.95 8.10
N ASN A 522 -22.60 11.66 9.19
CA ASN A 522 -23.62 11.28 10.17
C ASN A 522 -24.98 11.95 9.92
N GLU A 523 -25.06 12.83 8.93
CA GLU A 523 -26.26 13.61 8.63
C GLU A 523 -26.80 13.23 7.26
N ILE A 524 -28.10 13.04 7.14
CA ILE A 524 -28.82 12.88 5.89
C ILE A 524 -29.87 14.00 5.86
N PRO A 525 -29.65 15.09 5.12
CA PRO A 525 -30.64 16.15 5.01
C PRO A 525 -31.90 15.61 4.34
N GLN A 526 -33.07 16.06 4.79
CA GLN A 526 -34.37 15.65 4.22
C GLN A 526 -34.59 16.23 2.82
N VAL A 527 -34.02 17.41 2.54
CA VAL A 527 -34.02 18.07 1.24
C VAL A 527 -32.61 18.57 0.97
N PHE A 528 -32.08 18.31 -0.22
CA PHE A 528 -30.80 18.77 -0.72
C PHE A 528 -30.95 19.39 -2.11
N LEU A 529 -30.48 20.63 -2.24
CA LEU A 529 -30.43 21.35 -3.51
C LEU A 529 -28.96 21.53 -3.90
N CYS A 530 -28.63 21.19 -5.15
CA CYS A 530 -27.28 21.46 -5.65
C CYS A 530 -27.08 22.97 -5.88
N LYS A 531 -25.82 23.43 -5.86
CA LYS A 531 -25.48 24.85 -6.04
C LYS A 531 -26.12 25.47 -7.30
N GLN A 532 -26.20 24.72 -8.40
CA GLN A 532 -26.81 25.20 -9.64
C GLN A 532 -28.33 25.40 -9.50
N CYS A 533 -29.01 24.51 -8.77
CA CYS A 533 -30.44 24.63 -8.48
C CYS A 533 -30.71 25.74 -7.47
N GLU A 534 -29.88 25.88 -6.43
CA GLU A 534 -29.95 27.00 -5.48
C GLU A 534 -29.80 28.35 -6.19
N GLU A 535 -28.79 28.51 -7.05
CA GLU A 535 -28.56 29.74 -7.82
C GLU A 535 -29.78 30.06 -8.70
N LYS A 536 -30.35 29.06 -9.39
CA LYS A 536 -31.57 29.24 -10.23
C LYS A 536 -32.81 29.65 -9.42
N ILE A 537 -32.98 29.15 -8.20
CA ILE A 537 -34.10 29.53 -7.33
C ILE A 537 -33.96 30.96 -6.82
N VAL A 538 -32.73 31.38 -6.47
CA VAL A 538 -32.47 32.75 -6.00
C VAL A 538 -32.73 33.78 -7.11
N PHE A 539 -32.42 33.46 -8.37
CA PHE A 539 -32.72 34.32 -9.52
C PHE A 539 -34.23 34.45 -9.82
N LEU A 540 -35.05 33.44 -9.49
CA LEU A 540 -36.51 33.52 -9.63
C LEU A 540 -37.16 34.42 -8.57
N SER A 541 -36.50 34.60 -7.43
CA SER A 541 -36.98 35.42 -6.30
C SER A 541 -36.74 36.92 -6.50
N SER A 542 -36.06 37.31 -7.58
CA SER A 542 -35.64 38.70 -7.87
C SER A 542 -36.30 39.30 -9.11
N LEU A 543 -37.37 38.67 -9.63
CA LEU A 543 -38.28 39.28 -10.60
C LEU A 543 -39.40 40.00 -9.82
N PRO A 544 -39.66 41.31 -10.10
CA PRO A 544 -40.68 42.10 -9.40
C PRO A 544 -42.11 41.66 -9.69
#